data_AF-A0A6I9PIK1-F1
#
_entry.id   AF-A0A6I9PIK1-F1
#
_cell.length_a   1.000
_cell.length_b   1.000
_cell.length_c   1.000
_cell.angle_alpha   90.00
_cell.angle_beta   90.00
_cell.angle_gamma   90.00
#
_symmetry.space_group_name_H-M   'P 1'
#
loop_
_entity.id
_entity.type
_entity.pdbx_description
1 polymer ?
#
loop_
_entity_poly.entity_id
_entity_poly.type
_entity_poly.pdbx_seq_one_letter_code
_entity_poly.pdbx_strand_id
1 'polypeptide(L)'
;YKHDSSETLEDNIEFTSTDGTNSVSFLLQVKVMPINDEVPVLVAGLKPVLSCAEGQEVVITAEYIYAADADSDNSGLAFLIARQPYHGVVLRSSVVVDRFLQADITAGVISYRHTGG
;
A
#
# COMPACT_ATOMS: atom_id res chain seq x y z
N TYR A 1 -0.40 3.72 -30.88
CA TYR A 1 -0.84 3.06 -29.63
C TYR A 1 -0.24 3.82 -28.47
N LYS A 2 -1.06 4.31 -27.55
CA LYS A 2 -0.64 4.99 -26.33
C LYS A 2 -1.48 4.37 -25.22
N HIS A 3 -0.81 3.65 -24.32
CA HIS A 3 -1.45 3.07 -23.14
C HIS A 3 -2.07 4.19 -22.30
N ASP A 4 -3.22 3.94 -21.69
CA ASP A 4 -3.98 4.92 -20.94
C ASP A 4 -3.47 5.13 -19.50
N SER A 5 -2.29 4.57 -19.18
CA SER A 5 -1.70 4.54 -17.84
C SER A 5 -2.60 3.85 -16.81
N SER A 6 -3.50 2.95 -17.25
CA SER A 6 -4.18 2.05 -16.34
C SER A 6 -3.28 0.87 -15.96
N GLU A 7 -3.44 0.35 -14.74
CA GLU A 7 -2.74 -0.85 -14.26
C GLU A 7 -3.36 -2.15 -14.80
N THR A 8 -3.77 -2.13 -16.07
CA THR A 8 -4.28 -3.31 -16.76
C THR A 8 -3.12 -4.12 -17.33
N LEU A 9 -3.23 -5.45 -17.23
CA LEU A 9 -2.21 -6.37 -17.76
C LEU A 9 -2.39 -6.63 -19.27
N GLU A 10 -3.52 -6.19 -19.83
CA GLU A 10 -3.94 -6.47 -21.19
C GLU A 10 -4.63 -5.25 -21.81
N ASP A 11 -4.31 -4.98 -23.06
CA ASP A 11 -5.04 -4.04 -23.90
C ASP A 11 -5.38 -4.69 -25.25
N ASN A 12 -6.46 -4.23 -25.88
CA ASN A 12 -6.97 -4.77 -27.12
C ASN A 12 -7.06 -3.68 -28.17
N ILE A 13 -6.34 -3.86 -29.28
CA ILE A 13 -6.46 -2.97 -30.45
C ILE A 13 -7.29 -3.71 -31.50
N GLU A 14 -8.46 -3.17 -31.85
CA GLU A 14 -9.24 -3.66 -32.99
C GLU A 14 -8.76 -3.02 -34.28
N PHE A 15 -8.42 -3.85 -35.26
CA PHE A 15 -8.06 -3.43 -36.61
C PHE A 15 -9.13 -3.88 -37.60
N THR A 16 -9.64 -2.95 -38.38
CA THR A 16 -10.57 -3.24 -39.47
C THR A 16 -9.91 -2.95 -40.81
N SER A 17 -9.85 -3.96 -41.68
CA SER A 17 -9.40 -3.82 -43.06
C SER A 17 -10.59 -3.94 -44.01
N THR A 18 -10.71 -3.04 -44.97
CA THR A 18 -11.80 -3.01 -45.94
C THR A 18 -11.29 -2.77 -47.35
N ASP A 19 -11.91 -3.41 -48.34
CA ASP A 19 -11.68 -3.15 -49.78
C ASP A 19 -12.70 -2.15 -50.37
N GLY A 20 -13.55 -1.56 -49.52
CA GLY A 20 -14.65 -0.67 -49.90
C GLY A 20 -16.01 -1.34 -50.08
N THR A 21 -16.06 -2.68 -50.11
CA THR A 21 -17.31 -3.47 -50.17
C THR A 21 -17.42 -4.47 -49.02
N ASN A 22 -16.31 -5.14 -48.69
CA ASN A 22 -16.20 -6.08 -47.58
C ASN A 22 -15.26 -5.52 -46.52
N SER A 23 -15.47 -5.92 -45.27
CA SER A 23 -14.60 -5.59 -44.16
C SER A 23 -14.30 -6.83 -43.34
N VAL A 24 -13.08 -6.93 -42.84
CA VAL A 24 -12.64 -7.93 -41.87
C VAL A 24 -12.03 -7.21 -40.67
N SER A 25 -12.46 -7.61 -39.47
CA SER A 25 -11.91 -7.12 -38.21
C SER A 25 -11.03 -8.19 -37.56
N PHE A 26 -9.93 -7.77 -36.96
CA PHE A 26 -9.09 -8.63 -36.13
C PHE A 26 -8.65 -7.89 -34.86
N LEU A 27 -8.53 -8.63 -33.77
CA LEU A 27 -8.11 -8.12 -32.47
C LEU A 27 -6.63 -8.43 -32.26
N LEU A 28 -5.82 -7.42 -31.96
CA LEU A 28 -4.47 -7.59 -31.48
C LEU A 28 -4.47 -7.46 -29.96
N GLN A 29 -4.16 -8.56 -29.27
CA GLN A 29 -3.93 -8.55 -27.82
C GLN A 29 -2.53 -8.02 -27.53
N VAL A 30 -2.44 -6.99 -26.71
CA VAL A 30 -1.19 -6.41 -26.22
C VAL A 30 -1.03 -6.79 -24.76
N LYS A 31 0.06 -7.49 -24.43
CA LYS A 31 0.42 -7.77 -23.04
C LYS A 31 1.19 -6.60 -22.47
N VAL A 32 0.67 -6.01 -21.41
CA VAL A 32 1.32 -4.91 -20.68
C VAL A 32 2.11 -5.51 -19.53
N MET A 33 3.39 -5.13 -19.44
CA MET A 33 4.22 -5.47 -18.27
C MET A 33 4.08 -4.33 -17.26
N PRO A 34 3.56 -4.58 -16.05
CA PRO A 34 3.42 -3.54 -15.04
C PRO A 34 4.81 -3.05 -14.62
N ILE A 35 4.89 -1.74 -14.38
CA ILE A 35 6.04 -1.09 -13.76
C ILE A 35 5.51 -0.55 -12.45
N ASN A 36 6.25 -0.75 -11.35
CA ASN A 36 5.93 -0.06 -10.11
C ASN A 36 6.39 1.40 -10.25
N ASP A 37 5.45 2.30 -10.52
CA ASP A 37 5.66 3.73 -10.72
C ASP A 37 4.74 4.62 -9.89
N GLU A 38 3.78 4.03 -9.17
CA GLU A 38 2.98 4.72 -8.16
C GLU A 38 3.69 4.74 -6.79
N VAL A 39 3.30 5.70 -5.95
CA VAL A 39 3.85 5.82 -4.59
C VAL A 39 2.83 5.35 -3.56
N PRO A 40 3.26 4.71 -2.47
CA PRO A 40 2.35 4.33 -1.40
C PRO A 40 1.70 5.55 -0.76
N VAL A 41 0.38 5.50 -0.57
CA VAL A 41 -0.42 6.58 0.03
C VAL A 41 -1.19 6.09 1.25
N LEU A 42 -1.27 6.90 2.31
CA LEU A 42 -2.12 6.59 3.46
C LEU A 42 -3.60 6.59 3.04
N VAL A 43 -4.34 5.58 3.51
CA VAL A 43 -5.78 5.51 3.22
C VAL A 43 -6.55 6.60 3.96
N ALA A 44 -7.69 7.00 3.41
CA ALA A 44 -8.57 7.98 4.04
C ALA A 44 -9.24 7.40 5.30
N GLY A 45 -9.60 8.27 6.24
CA GLY A 45 -10.40 7.90 7.43
C GLY A 45 -9.61 7.30 8.60
N LEU A 46 -8.27 7.33 8.56
CA LEU A 46 -7.43 6.90 9.67
C LEU A 46 -7.59 7.80 10.90
N LYS A 47 -7.46 7.20 12.08
CA LYS A 47 -7.46 7.90 13.36
C LYS A 47 -6.08 8.53 13.59
N PRO A 48 -5.99 9.88 13.73
CA PRO A 48 -4.71 10.57 13.83
C PRO A 48 -4.07 10.47 15.23
N VAL A 49 -4.81 9.99 16.23
CA VAL A 49 -4.37 10.00 17.64
C VAL A 49 -4.60 8.64 18.29
N LEU A 50 -3.51 8.04 18.77
CA LEU A 50 -3.52 6.87 19.65
C LEU A 50 -3.36 7.33 21.10
N SER A 51 -4.31 6.98 21.96
CA SER A 51 -4.23 7.26 23.40
C SER A 51 -3.65 6.07 24.15
N CYS A 52 -2.59 6.29 24.91
CA CYS A 52 -1.98 5.28 25.77
C CYS A 52 -1.70 5.90 27.14
N ALA A 53 -2.24 5.27 28.19
CA ALA A 53 -1.94 5.70 29.55
C ALA A 53 -0.48 5.37 29.92
N GLU A 54 0.06 6.10 30.89
CA GLU A 54 1.42 5.89 31.36
C GLU A 54 1.61 4.46 31.90
N GLY A 55 2.73 3.84 31.54
CA GLY A 55 3.05 2.46 31.90
C GLY A 55 2.23 1.40 31.18
N GLN A 56 1.32 1.78 30.28
CA GLN A 56 0.53 0.86 29.48
C GLN A 56 1.12 0.65 28.08
N GLU A 57 0.60 -0.37 27.42
CA GLU A 57 0.91 -0.74 26.04
C GLU A 57 -0.39 -0.89 25.25
N VAL A 58 -0.44 -0.33 24.04
CA VAL A 58 -1.61 -0.36 23.16
C VAL A 58 -1.19 -0.82 21.78
N VAL A 59 -1.93 -1.78 21.21
CA VAL A 59 -1.71 -2.28 19.84
C VAL A 59 -2.04 -1.19 18.83
N ILE A 60 -1.15 -1.01 17.84
CA ILE A 60 -1.38 -0.12 16.70
C ILE A 60 -2.02 -0.96 15.60
N THR A 61 -3.31 -0.73 15.35
CA THR A 61 -4.12 -1.43 14.34
C THR A 61 -4.22 -0.62 13.05
N ALA A 62 -4.79 -1.23 12.01
CA ALA A 62 -5.02 -0.61 10.71
C ALA A 62 -5.96 0.63 10.74
N GLU A 63 -6.64 0.90 11.85
CA GLU A 63 -7.43 2.12 12.01
C GLU A 63 -6.56 3.37 12.22
N TYR A 64 -5.31 3.20 12.67
CA TYR A 64 -4.37 4.30 12.93
C TYR A 64 -3.40 4.50 11.78
N ILE A 65 -2.96 3.41 11.17
CA ILE A 65 -1.98 3.44 10.08
C ILE A 65 -2.26 2.32 9.10
N TYR A 66 -2.52 2.70 7.86
CA TYR A 66 -2.65 1.78 6.74
C TYR A 66 -2.36 2.56 5.45
N ALA A 67 -1.55 1.98 4.57
CA ALA A 67 -1.21 2.55 3.28
C ALA A 67 -1.73 1.63 2.17
N ALA A 68 -2.05 2.22 1.02
CA ALA A 68 -2.36 1.51 -0.18
C ALA A 68 -1.37 1.93 -1.26
N ASP A 69 -1.01 0.97 -2.10
CA ASP A 69 -0.28 1.18 -3.33
C ASP A 69 -1.07 0.58 -4.48
N ALA A 70 -1.12 1.27 -5.62
CA ALA A 70 -2.00 0.89 -6.73
C ALA A 70 -1.43 -0.26 -7.57
N ASP A 71 -0.10 -0.38 -7.61
CA ASP A 71 0.62 -1.35 -8.45
C ASP A 71 1.36 -2.43 -7.63
N SER A 72 1.42 -2.26 -6.30
CA SER A 72 2.17 -3.14 -5.40
C SER A 72 1.30 -3.78 -4.31
N ASP A 73 1.75 -4.93 -3.80
CA ASP A 73 1.08 -5.58 -2.68
C ASP A 73 1.23 -4.74 -1.40
N ASN A 74 0.08 -4.30 -0.90
CA ASN A 74 -0.09 -3.58 0.36
C ASN A 74 0.61 -4.28 1.54
N SER A 75 0.66 -5.61 1.59
CA SER A 75 1.26 -6.32 2.74
C SER A 75 2.77 -6.07 2.88
N GLY A 76 3.45 -5.83 1.75
CA GLY A 76 4.90 -5.60 1.67
C GLY A 76 5.33 -4.16 1.94
N LEU A 77 4.39 -3.22 2.09
CA LEU A 77 4.70 -1.83 2.37
C LEU A 77 5.41 -1.68 3.72
N ALA A 78 6.51 -0.94 3.74
CA ALA A 78 7.31 -0.72 4.94
C ALA A 78 7.09 0.69 5.50
N PHE A 79 6.85 0.77 6.80
CA PHE A 79 6.77 2.02 7.55
C PHE A 79 8.08 2.27 8.30
N LEU A 80 8.61 3.49 8.17
CA LEU A 80 9.80 3.95 8.89
C LEU A 80 9.40 5.03 9.91
N ILE A 81 9.80 4.83 11.16
CA ILE A 81 9.64 5.78 12.24
C ILE A 81 10.80 6.77 12.17
N ALA A 82 10.61 7.85 11.42
CA ALA A 82 11.66 8.86 11.19
C ALA A 82 12.19 9.49 12.49
N ARG A 83 11.35 9.56 13.53
CA ARG A 83 11.74 10.01 14.87
C ARG A 83 11.01 9.19 15.92
N GLN A 84 11.76 8.55 16.81
CA GLN A 84 11.18 7.76 17.90
C GLN A 84 10.32 8.65 18.83
N PRO A 85 9.26 8.08 19.43
CA PRO A 85 8.45 8.80 20.41
C PRO A 85 9.28 9.25 21.61
N TYR A 86 8.95 10.40 22.19
CA TYR A 86 9.71 10.96 23.31
C TYR A 86 9.39 10.28 24.66
N HIS A 87 8.15 9.82 24.86
CA HIS A 87 7.65 9.24 26.13
C HIS A 87 7.37 7.74 26.03
N GLY A 88 7.96 7.05 25.06
CA GLY A 88 7.68 5.64 24.82
C GLY A 88 8.41 5.07 23.63
N VAL A 89 8.03 3.86 23.26
CA VAL A 89 8.64 3.10 22.18
C VAL A 89 7.59 2.40 21.35
N VAL A 90 7.87 2.24 20.06
CA VAL A 90 7.11 1.32 19.20
C VAL A 90 7.80 -0.03 19.22
N LEU A 91 7.01 -1.08 19.40
CA LEU A 91 7.46 -2.45 19.57
C LEU A 91 6.89 -3.30 18.43
N ARG A 92 7.68 -4.27 17.97
CA ARG A 92 7.23 -5.42 17.19
C ARG A 92 7.48 -6.66 18.04
N SER A 93 6.41 -7.34 18.47
CA SER A 93 6.51 -8.51 19.35
C SER A 93 7.47 -8.28 20.54
N SER A 94 7.27 -7.16 21.25
CA SER A 94 8.09 -6.73 22.40
C SER A 94 9.53 -6.29 22.11
N VAL A 95 9.95 -6.22 20.85
CA VAL A 95 11.26 -5.67 20.45
C VAL A 95 11.09 -4.25 19.93
N VAL A 96 11.90 -3.30 20.40
CA VAL A 96 11.87 -1.92 19.90
C VAL A 96 12.29 -1.90 18.44
N VAL A 97 11.51 -1.22 17.60
CA VAL A 97 11.76 -1.11 16.16
C VAL A 97 11.69 0.33 15.69
N ASP A 98 12.40 0.62 14.61
CA ASP A 98 12.26 1.83 13.80
C ASP A 98 11.56 1.56 12.46
N ARG A 99 11.40 0.28 12.09
CA ARG A 99 10.76 -0.15 10.85
C ARG A 99 9.90 -1.38 11.05
N PHE A 100 8.74 -1.42 10.40
CA PHE A 100 7.84 -2.57 10.35
C PHE A 100 7.08 -2.61 9.02
N LEU A 101 6.50 -3.76 8.68
CA LEU A 101 5.68 -3.92 7.49
C LEU A 101 4.20 -3.67 7.78
N GLN A 102 3.42 -3.37 6.76
CA GLN A 102 1.97 -3.36 6.86
C GLN A 102 1.41 -4.70 7.32
N ALA A 103 2.02 -5.81 6.87
CA ALA A 103 1.69 -7.15 7.35
C ALA A 103 1.80 -7.27 8.88
N ASP A 104 2.74 -6.56 9.53
CA ASP A 104 2.89 -6.57 10.98
C ASP A 104 1.74 -5.84 11.69
N ILE A 105 1.23 -4.75 11.10
CA ILE A 105 0.02 -4.05 11.58
C ILE A 105 -1.20 -4.95 11.47
N THR A 106 -1.38 -5.60 10.31
CA THR A 106 -2.53 -6.50 10.10
C THR A 106 -2.46 -7.75 10.97
N ALA A 107 -1.25 -8.21 11.32
CA ALA A 107 -1.03 -9.30 12.26
C ALA A 107 -1.23 -8.89 13.73
N GLY A 108 -1.38 -7.59 14.03
CA GLY A 108 -1.57 -7.08 15.39
C GLY A 108 -0.32 -7.21 16.26
N VAL A 109 0.87 -7.29 15.67
CA VAL A 109 2.14 -7.48 16.40
C VAL A 109 2.89 -6.17 16.66
N ILE A 110 2.33 -5.04 16.23
CA ILE A 110 2.87 -3.71 16.48
C ILE A 110 2.12 -3.05 17.63
N SER A 111 2.87 -2.50 18.58
CA SER A 111 2.30 -1.79 19.73
C SER A 111 3.13 -0.55 20.07
N TYR A 112 2.48 0.42 20.73
CA TYR A 112 3.14 1.52 21.40
C TYR A 112 3.11 1.26 22.92
N ARG A 113 4.25 1.41 23.58
CA ARG A 113 4.35 1.36 25.05
C ARG A 113 4.83 2.69 25.60
N HIS A 114 4.05 3.25 26.52
CA HIS A 114 4.44 4.46 27.24
C HIS A 114 5.42 4.09 28.39
N THR A 115 6.67 4.51 28.29
CA THR A 115 7.73 4.09 29.25
C THR A 115 7.76 4.90 30.54
N GLY A 116 6.91 5.93 30.64
CA GLY A 116 6.87 6.84 31.79
C GLY A 116 7.80 8.02 31.60
N GLY A 117 7.49 9.11 32.31
CA GLY A 117 8.24 10.37 32.31
C GLY A 117 9.03 10.57 33.59
#